data_AF-A0A8X6MDQ0-F1
#
_entry.id   AF-A0A8X6MDQ0-F1
#
_cell.length_a   1.000
_cell.length_b   1.000
_cell.length_c   1.000
_cell.angle_alpha   90.00
_cell.angle_beta   90.00
_cell.angle_gamma   90.00
#
_symmetry.space_group_name_H-M   'P 1'
#
loop_
_entity.id
_entity.type
_entity.pdbx_description
1 polymer ?
#
loop_
_entity_poly.entity_id
_entity_poly.type
_entity_poly.pdbx_seq_one_letter_code
_entity_poly.pdbx_strand_id
1 'polypeptide(L)'
;MASVSASYKKLFICDVLREVDEQPSKSELASSSTISKTILKAQITGVITGIKRFQQRTVYTVDDGTGALDCILWKNEPALQDKILELKKDEMMLYQWI
;
A
#
# COMPACT_ATOMS: atom_id res chain seq x y z
N MET A 1 21.18 -3.11 14.86
CA MET A 1 20.88 -2.21 13.73
C MET A 1 19.46 -1.71 13.90
N ALA A 2 19.26 -0.42 14.13
CA ALA A 2 17.93 0.15 14.37
C ALA A 2 17.11 0.11 13.08
N SER A 3 16.01 -0.64 13.09
CA SER A 3 15.01 -0.65 12.00
C SER A 3 14.33 0.72 11.99
N VAL A 4 14.67 1.55 11.01
CA VAL A 4 13.93 2.79 10.76
C VAL A 4 12.55 2.38 10.27
N SER A 5 11.57 2.38 11.18
CA SER A 5 10.16 2.22 10.84
C SER A 5 9.74 3.44 10.00
N ALA A 6 9.97 3.37 8.70
CA ALA A 6 9.44 4.34 7.77
C ALA A 6 7.91 4.29 7.88
N SER A 7 7.34 5.31 8.51
CA SER A 7 5.91 5.44 8.74
C SER A 7 5.17 5.44 7.40
N TYR A 8 4.11 4.64 7.30
CA TYR A 8 3.28 4.61 6.10
C TYR A 8 2.51 5.93 5.96
N LYS A 9 2.59 6.56 4.79
CA LYS A 9 1.76 7.73 4.48
C LYS A 9 0.38 7.25 4.03
N LYS A 10 -0.69 7.70 4.69
CA LYS A 10 -2.07 7.44 4.24
C LYS A 10 -2.34 8.26 2.98
N LEU A 11 -2.78 7.60 1.91
CA LEU A 11 -2.98 8.21 0.60
C LEU A 11 -4.20 7.61 -0.10
N PHE A 12 -4.80 8.39 -0.99
CA PHE A 12 -5.72 7.90 -2.01
C PHE A 12 -4.95 7.30 -3.18
N ILE A 13 -5.56 6.35 -3.89
CA ILE A 13 -4.98 5.69 -5.05
C ILE A 13 -4.66 6.71 -6.16
N CYS A 14 -5.54 7.68 -6.39
CA CYS A 14 -5.30 8.70 -7.41
C CYS A 14 -4.04 9.54 -7.16
N ASP A 15 -3.72 9.84 -5.89
CA ASP A 15 -2.51 10.58 -5.52
C ASP A 15 -1.25 9.73 -5.76
N VAL A 16 -1.34 8.42 -5.49
CA VAL A 16 -0.24 7.48 -5.76
C VAL A 16 0.03 7.40 -7.26
N LEU A 17 -1.02 7.34 -8.08
CA LEU A 17 -0.89 7.24 -9.54
C LEU A 17 -0.34 8.52 -10.17
N ARG A 18 -0.77 9.70 -9.70
CA ARG A 18 -0.26 10.99 -10.20
C ARG A 18 1.26 11.13 -10.02
N GLU A 19 1.76 10.73 -8.87
CA GLU A 19 3.20 10.79 -8.56
C GLU A 19 4.04 9.79 -9.38
N VAL A 20 3.42 8.73 -9.94
CA VAL A 20 4.07 7.80 -10.87
C VAL A 20 4.12 8.36 -12.28
N ASP A 21 3.09 9.12 -12.71
CA ASP A 21 3.00 9.70 -14.05
C ASP A 21 3.90 10.95 -14.18
N GLU A 22 4.12 11.69 -13.09
CA GLU A 22 5.03 12.84 -13.01
C GLU A 22 6.54 12.47 -13.01
N GLN A 23 6.93 11.34 -13.60
CA GLN A 23 8.33 11.10 -13.93
C GLN A 23 8.85 12.30 -14.76
N PRO A 24 9.96 12.96 -14.35
CA PRO A 24 10.33 14.24 -14.91
C PRO A 24 10.74 14.07 -16.38
N SER A 25 9.84 14.41 -17.30
CA SER A 25 10.25 14.85 -18.63
C SER A 25 11.18 16.04 -18.43
N LYS A 26 12.42 15.94 -18.92
CA LYS A 26 13.47 16.97 -18.86
C LYS A 26 13.05 18.26 -19.58
N SER A 27 12.15 19.03 -19.01
CA SER A 27 11.77 20.41 -19.33
C SER A 27 10.50 20.61 -18.52
N GLU A 28 10.53 21.24 -17.36
CA GLU A 28 10.47 22.69 -17.27
C GLU A 28 10.91 23.12 -15.87
N LEU A 29 12.00 23.87 -15.80
CA LEU A 29 12.26 24.77 -14.68
C LEU A 29 11.35 25.99 -14.85
N ALA A 30 10.22 26.04 -14.16
CA ALA A 30 9.62 27.32 -13.75
C ALA A 30 8.49 27.12 -12.71
N SER A 31 8.75 27.63 -11.50
CA SER A 31 7.74 28.21 -10.61
C SER A 31 6.57 27.33 -10.15
N SER A 32 6.85 26.29 -9.37
CA SER A 32 6.09 26.08 -8.13
C SER A 32 6.92 25.19 -7.20
N SER A 33 7.08 25.62 -5.95
CA SER A 33 7.74 24.85 -4.90
C SER A 33 6.85 23.66 -4.47
N THR A 34 6.58 22.74 -5.38
CA THR A 34 5.98 21.45 -5.04
C THR A 34 7.13 20.49 -4.80
N ILE A 35 7.48 20.31 -3.53
CA ILE A 35 8.43 19.28 -3.09
C ILE A 35 7.95 17.96 -3.70
N SER A 36 8.65 17.45 -4.73
CA SER A 36 8.38 16.14 -5.34
C SER A 36 8.56 15.10 -4.23
N LYS A 37 7.46 14.71 -3.58
CA LYS A 37 7.51 13.98 -2.33
C LYS A 37 7.43 12.49 -2.66
N THR A 38 8.58 11.93 -3.00
CA THR A 38 8.73 10.51 -3.35
C THR A 38 8.00 9.62 -2.35
N ILE A 39 7.03 8.85 -2.83
CA ILE A 39 6.27 7.90 -2.02
C ILE A 39 7.10 6.62 -1.88
N LEU A 40 7.70 6.40 -0.70
CA LEU A 40 8.43 5.16 -0.41
C LEU A 40 7.53 4.05 0.13
N LYS A 41 6.55 4.42 0.96
CA LYS A 41 5.57 3.50 1.57
C LYS A 41 4.23 4.22 1.76
N ALA A 42 3.15 3.57 1.35
CA ALA A 42 1.79 4.10 1.46
C ALA A 42 0.86 3.12 2.17
N GLN A 43 -0.12 3.66 2.90
CA GLN A 43 -1.27 2.93 3.39
C GLN A 43 -2.50 3.38 2.61
N ILE A 44 -3.19 2.44 1.98
CA ILE A 44 -4.39 2.65 1.17
C ILE A 44 -5.52 1.83 1.79
N THR A 45 -6.75 2.33 1.72
CA THR A 45 -7.96 1.61 2.16
C THR A 45 -8.95 1.62 1.01
N GLY A 46 -9.40 0.44 0.60
CA GLY A 46 -10.34 0.28 -0.52
C GLY A 46 -10.98 -1.09 -0.52
N VAL A 47 -11.82 -1.33 -1.51
CA VAL A 47 -12.54 -2.59 -1.73
C VAL A 47 -11.77 -3.43 -2.74
N ILE A 48 -11.62 -4.73 -2.45
CA ILE A 48 -11.06 -5.68 -3.42
C ILE A 48 -12.11 -5.92 -4.52
N THR A 49 -11.79 -5.56 -5.75
CA THR A 49 -12.66 -5.72 -6.93
C THR A 49 -12.21 -6.86 -7.84
N GLY A 50 -11.00 -7.40 -7.66
CA GLY A 50 -10.48 -8.52 -8.45
C GLY A 50 -9.40 -9.31 -7.71
N ILE A 51 -9.28 -10.60 -8.04
CA ILE A 51 -8.27 -11.50 -7.47
C ILE A 51 -7.67 -12.38 -8.57
N LYS A 52 -6.34 -12.36 -8.72
CA LYS A 52 -5.57 -13.28 -9.57
C LYS A 52 -4.54 -14.04 -8.74
N ARG A 53 -4.58 -15.36 -8.79
CA ARG A 53 -3.66 -16.23 -8.02
C ARG A 53 -2.54 -16.76 -8.91
N PHE A 54 -1.31 -16.65 -8.43
CA PHE A 54 -0.11 -17.22 -9.03
C PHE A 54 0.58 -18.15 -8.03
N GLN A 55 1.53 -18.96 -8.50
CA GLN A 55 2.20 -19.94 -7.63
C GLN A 55 2.87 -19.32 -6.40
N GLN A 56 3.50 -18.14 -6.54
CA GLN A 56 4.27 -17.48 -5.48
C GLN A 56 3.64 -16.18 -4.94
N ARG A 57 2.54 -15.71 -5.54
CA ARG A 57 1.90 -14.44 -5.19
C ARG A 57 0.40 -14.43 -5.45
N THR A 58 -0.31 -13.55 -4.77
CA THR A 58 -1.70 -13.20 -5.09
C THR A 58 -1.75 -11.73 -5.47
N VAL A 59 -2.42 -11.40 -6.56
CA VAL A 59 -2.65 -10.02 -7.00
C VAL A 59 -4.10 -9.67 -6.71
N TYR A 60 -4.31 -8.60 -5.95
CA TYR A 60 -5.61 -8.04 -5.61
C TYR A 60 -5.78 -6.72 -6.33
N THR A 61 -6.84 -6.57 -7.12
CA THR A 61 -7.23 -5.26 -7.63
C THR A 61 -8.04 -4.57 -6.53
N VAL A 62 -7.58 -3.41 -6.07
CA VAL A 62 -8.19 -2.62 -4.99
C VAL A 62 -8.68 -1.30 -5.56
N ASP A 63 -9.92 -0.93 -5.25
CA ASP A 63 -10.57 0.33 -5.64
C ASP A 63 -10.97 1.12 -4.38
N ASP A 64 -10.52 2.37 -4.26
CA ASP A 64 -10.84 3.25 -3.13
C ASP A 64 -11.87 4.35 -3.47
N GLY A 65 -12.50 4.28 -4.64
CA GLY A 65 -13.41 5.29 -5.17
C GLY A 65 -12.72 6.46 -5.88
N THR A 66 -11.39 6.56 -5.77
CA THR A 66 -10.57 7.57 -6.47
C THR A 66 -9.72 6.98 -7.60
N GLY A 67 -9.49 5.67 -7.57
CA GLY A 67 -8.81 4.92 -8.61
C GLY A 67 -8.68 3.45 -8.24
N ALA A 68 -8.03 2.67 -9.11
CA ALA A 68 -7.79 1.26 -8.89
C ALA A 68 -6.31 0.89 -9.05
N LEU A 69 -5.81 -0.02 -8.20
CA LEU A 69 -4.45 -0.53 -8.23
C LEU A 69 -4.38 -2.05 -8.04
N ASP A 70 -3.45 -2.68 -8.76
CA ASP A 70 -3.07 -4.07 -8.53
C ASP A 70 -2.04 -4.17 -7.39
N CYS A 71 -2.47 -4.67 -6.24
CA CYS A 71 -1.64 -4.91 -5.06
C CYS A 71 -1.14 -6.36 -5.03
N ILE A 72 0.18 -6.53 -4.93
CA ILE A 72 0.82 -7.86 -4.93
C ILE A 72 1.11 -8.31 -3.50
N LEU A 73 0.60 -9.48 -3.13
CA LEU A 73 0.94 -10.20 -1.90
C LEU A 73 1.82 -11.41 -2.22
N TRP A 74 3.09 -11.38 -1.80
CA TRP A 74 3.99 -12.52 -1.91
C TRP A 74 3.79 -13.51 -0.75
N LYS A 75 3.81 -14.81 -1.05
CA LYS A 75 3.51 -15.87 -0.05
C LYS A 75 4.46 -15.90 1.15
N ASN A 76 5.70 -15.42 0.98
CA ASN A 76 6.76 -15.51 1.99
C ASN A 76 7.27 -14.13 2.46
N GLU A 77 6.48 -13.07 2.28
CA GLU A 77 6.88 -11.71 2.73
C GLU A 77 6.68 -11.58 4.26
N PRO A 78 7.74 -11.27 5.05
CA PRO A 78 7.67 -11.23 6.52
C PRO A 78 6.70 -10.17 7.06
N ALA A 79 6.63 -9.01 6.40
CA ALA A 79 5.89 -7.84 6.89
C ALA A 79 4.37 -8.06 6.99
N LEU A 80 3.82 -9.02 6.24
CA LEU A 80 2.42 -9.42 6.37
C LEU A 80 2.20 -10.46 7.46
N GLN A 81 3.19 -11.30 7.76
CA GLN A 81 3.02 -12.35 8.76
C GLN A 81 2.81 -11.73 10.15
N ASP A 82 3.59 -10.72 10.51
CA ASP A 82 3.48 -10.06 11.82
C ASP A 82 2.12 -9.37 11.99
N LYS A 83 1.66 -8.65 10.96
CA LYS A 83 0.39 -7.92 11.01
C LYS A 83 -0.84 -8.83 10.91
N ILE A 84 -0.74 -9.93 10.16
CA ILE A 84 -1.75 -11.00 10.17
C ILE A 84 -1.78 -11.67 11.56
N LEU A 85 -0.63 -11.87 12.21
CA LEU A 85 -0.58 -12.41 13.56
C LEU A 85 -1.26 -11.49 14.57
N GLU A 86 -1.04 -10.17 14.49
CA GLU A 86 -1.72 -9.18 15.33
C GLU A 86 -3.23 -9.22 15.13
N LEU A 87 -3.71 -9.20 13.88
CA LEU A 87 -5.15 -9.25 13.59
C LEU A 87 -5.79 -10.58 14.06
N LYS A 88 -5.09 -11.71 13.94
CA LYS A 88 -5.56 -13.00 14.45
C LYS A 88 -5.60 -13.07 15.98
N LYS A 89 -4.69 -12.38 16.66
CA LYS A 89 -4.74 -12.28 18.13
C LYS A 89 -5.98 -11.52 18.58
N ASP A 90 -6.33 -10.44 17.89
CA ASP A 90 -7.53 -9.65 18.19
C ASP A 90 -8.82 -10.48 17.96
N GLU A 91 -8.87 -11.29 16.91
CA GLU A 91 -9.98 -12.26 16.71
C GLU A 91 -10.04 -13.31 17.82
N MET A 92 -8.90 -13.91 18.21
CA MET A 92 -8.86 -14.94 19.26
C MET A 92 -9.28 -14.39 20.63
N MET A 93 -8.95 -13.14 20.93
CA MET A 93 -9.36 -12.47 22.17
C MET A 93 -10.88 -12.24 22.22
N LEU A 94 -11.55 -12.12 21.07
CA LEU A 94 -13.00 -11.98 21.01
C LEU A 94 -13.75 -13.27 21.43
N TYR A 95 -13.16 -14.44 21.17
CA TYR A 95 -13.72 -15.75 21.53
C TYR A 95 -13.39 -16.22 22.94
N GLN A 96 -12.57 -15.47 23.69
CA GLN A 96 -12.19 -15.84 25.06
C GLN A 96 -13.09 -15.21 26.15
N TRP A 97 -14.04 -14.35 25.75
CA TRP A 97 -15.02 -13.68 26.63
C TRP A 97 -16.46 -14.13 26.41
N ILE A 98 -16.67 -15.25 25.70
CA ILE A 98 -17.95 -15.97 25.56
C ILE A 98 -17.79 -17.32 26.26
#